data_AF-K2ELB7-F1
#
_entry.id   AF-K2ELB7-F1
#
_cell.length_a   1.000
_cell.length_b   1.000
_cell.length_c   1.000
_cell.angle_alpha   90.00
_cell.angle_beta   90.00
_cell.angle_gamma   90.00
#
_symmetry.space_group_name_H-M   'P 1'
#
loop_
_entity.id
_entity.type
_entity.pdbx_description
1 polymer ?
#
loop_
_entity_poly.entity_id
_entity_poly.type
_entity_poly.pdbx_seq_one_letter_code
_entity_poly.pdbx_strand_id
1 'polypeptide(L)'
;MRRTILKRGRGFTLIEIMVVIAIIGIIAGIILVLVSDSGKKAKAAATKQSLSGLRSAMALCCANNENSLHASIFNPDNGIDICLSENTGARFLTASELRAENVYYEINASCSNPWIKVHVDGHPKDECNETPDASSGNSNNFIIETAGLLSPSGC
;
A
#
# COMPACT_ATOMS: atom_id res chain seq x y z
N MET A 1 -44.88 -58.55 -18.63
CA MET A 1 -43.40 -58.62 -18.70
C MET A 1 -42.86 -57.26 -19.12
N ARG A 2 -42.12 -56.55 -18.27
CA ARG A 2 -41.59 -55.19 -18.55
C ARG A 2 -40.07 -55.25 -18.51
N ARG A 3 -39.42 -55.20 -19.68
CA ARG A 3 -37.95 -55.21 -19.82
C ARG A 3 -37.41 -53.80 -19.57
N THR A 4 -36.68 -53.61 -18.47
CA THR A 4 -35.91 -52.38 -18.22
C THR A 4 -34.57 -52.47 -18.94
N ILE A 5 -34.38 -51.62 -19.96
CA ILE A 5 -33.11 -51.49 -20.68
C ILE A 5 -32.11 -50.77 -19.76
N LEU A 6 -31.10 -51.49 -19.26
CA LEU A 6 -29.97 -50.92 -18.53
C LEU A 6 -29.14 -50.04 -19.48
N LYS A 7 -29.21 -48.72 -19.30
CA LYS A 7 -28.35 -47.76 -20.02
C LYS A 7 -26.89 -48.05 -19.66
N ARG A 8 -26.07 -48.31 -20.68
CA ARG A 8 -24.63 -48.51 -20.51
C ARG A 8 -23.98 -47.17 -20.14
N GLY A 9 -23.51 -47.06 -18.90
CA GLY A 9 -22.73 -45.91 -18.45
C GLY A 9 -21.44 -45.81 -19.27
N ARG A 10 -21.22 -44.66 -19.92
CA ARG A 10 -19.98 -44.35 -20.63
C ARG A 10 -18.89 -44.11 -19.58
N GLY A 11 -17.84 -44.93 -19.58
CA GLY A 11 -16.70 -44.77 -18.68
C GLY A 11 -15.77 -43.65 -19.16
N PHE A 12 -15.21 -42.90 -18.22
CA PHE A 12 -14.13 -41.94 -18.48
C PHE A 12 -12.88 -42.70 -18.92
N THR A 13 -12.20 -42.18 -19.95
CA THR A 13 -10.92 -42.77 -20.37
C THR A 13 -9.79 -42.27 -19.45
N LEU A 14 -8.81 -43.13 -19.16
CA LEU A 14 -7.63 -42.74 -18.36
C LEU A 14 -6.85 -41.59 -19.03
N ILE A 15 -6.87 -41.54 -20.35
CA ILE A 15 -6.22 -40.48 -21.12
C ILE A 15 -6.92 -39.13 -20.96
N GLU A 16 -8.25 -39.11 -20.84
CA GLU A 16 -9.00 -37.87 -20.52
C GLU A 16 -8.59 -37.31 -19.16
N ILE A 17 -8.38 -38.17 -18.16
CA ILE A 17 -7.96 -37.69 -16.84
C ILE A 17 -6.51 -37.21 -16.86
N MET A 18 -5.61 -37.91 -17.58
CA MET A 18 -4.19 -37.54 -17.70
C MET A 18 -3.98 -36.17 -18.36
N VAL A 19 -4.69 -35.87 -19.45
CA VAL A 19 -4.51 -34.58 -20.14
C VAL A 19 -5.09 -33.42 -19.31
N VAL A 20 -6.16 -33.65 -18.58
CA VAL A 20 -6.79 -32.61 -17.74
C VAL A 20 -5.87 -32.20 -16.60
N ILE A 21 -5.26 -33.16 -15.88
CA ILE A 21 -4.32 -32.82 -14.81
C ILE A 21 -3.06 -32.13 -15.36
N ALA A 22 -2.63 -32.47 -16.57
CA ALA A 22 -1.51 -31.81 -17.23
C ALA A 22 -1.82 -30.33 -17.52
N ILE A 23 -3.00 -30.03 -18.05
CA ILE A 23 -3.41 -28.64 -18.35
C ILE A 23 -3.60 -27.84 -17.05
N ILE A 24 -4.27 -28.42 -16.03
CA ILE A 24 -4.45 -27.75 -14.73
C ILE A 24 -3.09 -27.41 -14.10
N GLY A 25 -2.11 -28.32 -14.20
CA GLY A 25 -0.76 -28.08 -13.69
C GLY A 25 -0.05 -26.88 -14.35
N ILE A 26 -0.17 -26.74 -15.67
CA ILE A 26 0.42 -25.61 -16.42
C ILE A 26 -0.25 -24.28 -16.00
N ILE A 27 -1.58 -24.24 -15.96
CA ILE A 27 -2.33 -23.03 -15.61
C ILE A 27 -2.04 -22.62 -14.15
N ALA A 28 -1.99 -23.59 -13.23
CA ALA A 28 -1.69 -23.33 -11.81
C ALA A 28 -0.28 -22.74 -11.62
N GLY A 29 0.71 -23.18 -12.40
CA GLY A 29 2.07 -22.65 -12.34
C GLY A 29 2.17 -21.17 -12.72
N ILE A 30 1.45 -20.75 -13.77
CA ILE A 30 1.44 -19.34 -14.23
C ILE A 30 0.77 -18.43 -13.20
N ILE A 31 -0.35 -18.86 -12.63
CA ILE A 31 -1.11 -18.07 -11.64
C ILE A 31 -0.27 -17.74 -10.41
N LEU A 32 0.57 -18.67 -9.94
CA LEU A 32 1.40 -18.48 -8.75
C LEU A 32 2.37 -17.29 -8.90
N VAL A 33 2.97 -17.13 -10.08
CA VAL A 33 3.93 -16.04 -10.35
C VAL A 33 3.21 -14.69 -10.39
N LEU A 34 2.02 -14.62 -11.01
CA LEU A 34 1.24 -13.38 -11.18
C LEU A 34 0.67 -12.83 -9.86
N VAL A 35 0.27 -13.70 -8.93
CA VAL A 35 -0.28 -13.28 -7.62
C VAL A 35 0.79 -12.66 -6.72
N SER A 36 2.05 -13.06 -6.87
CA SER A 36 3.15 -12.59 -6.02
C SER A 36 3.52 -11.10 -6.22
N ASP A 37 3.33 -10.57 -7.43
CA ASP A 37 3.61 -9.17 -7.79
C ASP A 37 2.42 -8.24 -7.51
N SER A 38 1.21 -8.72 -7.84
CA SER A 38 -0.04 -7.96 -7.67
C SER A 38 -0.31 -7.56 -6.21
N GLY A 39 0.04 -8.45 -5.25
CA GLY A 39 -0.15 -8.18 -3.83
C GLY A 39 0.76 -7.07 -3.28
N LYS A 40 1.96 -6.88 -3.86
CA LYS A 40 2.91 -5.84 -3.45
C LYS A 40 2.42 -4.45 -3.87
N LYS A 41 2.00 -4.34 -5.14
CA LYS A 41 1.42 -3.11 -5.72
C LYS A 41 0.15 -2.68 -5.00
N ALA A 42 -0.73 -3.63 -4.68
CA ALA A 42 -1.95 -3.33 -3.93
C ALA A 42 -1.68 -2.76 -2.53
N LYS A 43 -0.63 -3.25 -1.84
CA LYS A 43 -0.22 -2.71 -0.52
C LYS A 43 0.31 -1.28 -0.62
N ALA A 44 1.18 -1.00 -1.60
CA ALA A 44 1.71 0.34 -1.82
C ALA A 44 0.62 1.35 -2.18
N ALA A 45 -0.30 0.97 -3.05
CA ALA A 45 -1.46 1.78 -3.41
C ALA A 45 -2.35 2.08 -2.18
N ALA A 46 -2.58 1.09 -1.32
CA ALA A 46 -3.35 1.28 -0.09
C ALA A 46 -2.64 2.25 0.87
N THR A 47 -1.32 2.14 1.04
CA THR A 47 -0.52 3.08 1.85
C THR A 47 -0.61 4.50 1.30
N LYS A 48 -0.44 4.69 -0.01
CA LYS A 48 -0.59 5.99 -0.69
C LYS A 48 -1.98 6.59 -0.45
N GLN A 49 -3.03 5.77 -0.55
CA GLN A 49 -4.41 6.19 -0.29
C GLN A 49 -4.59 6.63 1.17
N SER A 50 -4.05 5.86 2.12
CA SER A 50 -4.12 6.20 3.54
C SER A 50 -3.40 7.51 3.88
N LEU A 51 -2.26 7.78 3.23
CA LEU A 51 -1.48 9.02 3.42
C LEU A 51 -2.12 10.25 2.74
N SER A 52 -3.02 10.07 1.77
CA SER A 52 -3.67 11.20 1.07
C SER A 52 -4.48 12.11 2.01
N GLY A 53 -5.01 11.56 3.12
CA GLY A 53 -5.70 12.33 4.14
C GLY A 53 -4.80 13.35 4.86
N LEU A 54 -3.54 12.99 5.09
CA LEU A 54 -2.55 13.87 5.74
C LEU A 54 -2.27 15.12 4.91
N ARG A 55 -2.29 15.02 3.58
CA ARG A 55 -2.14 16.19 2.68
C ARG A 55 -3.21 17.24 2.94
N SER A 56 -4.47 16.80 2.99
CA SER A 56 -5.60 17.71 3.18
C SER A 56 -5.54 18.36 4.56
N ALA A 57 -5.19 17.58 5.58
CA ALA A 57 -5.04 18.06 6.94
C ALA A 57 -3.84 19.00 7.12
N MET A 58 -2.72 18.76 6.44
CA MET A 58 -1.59 19.68 6.39
C MET A 58 -2.00 21.04 5.83
N ALA A 59 -2.75 21.05 4.72
CA ALA A 59 -3.24 22.28 4.11
C ALA A 59 -4.26 23.00 5.03
N LEU A 60 -5.10 22.25 5.74
CA LEU A 60 -6.02 22.80 6.75
C LEU A 60 -5.27 23.41 7.94
N CYS A 61 -4.29 22.70 8.50
CA CYS A 61 -3.45 23.18 9.60
C CYS A 61 -2.81 24.51 9.23
N CYS A 62 -2.23 24.58 8.03
CA CYS A 62 -1.52 25.75 7.54
C CYS A 62 -2.41 26.79 6.84
N ALA A 63 -3.74 26.64 6.86
CA ALA A 63 -4.66 27.68 6.38
C ALA A 63 -4.53 28.96 7.23
N ASN A 64 -4.23 28.78 8.52
CA ASN A 64 -3.89 29.86 9.45
C ASN A 64 -2.37 29.90 9.62
N ASN A 65 -1.73 31.01 9.22
CA ASN A 65 -0.26 31.15 9.27
C ASN A 65 0.33 31.16 10.69
N GLU A 66 -0.50 31.26 11.73
CA GLU A 66 -0.08 31.22 13.14
C GLU A 66 0.10 29.79 13.66
N ASN A 67 -0.29 28.79 12.87
CA ASN A 67 -0.24 27.40 13.23
C ASN A 67 1.08 26.74 12.81
N SER A 68 1.35 25.58 13.41
CA SER A 68 2.51 24.76 13.09
C SER A 68 2.14 23.29 13.09
N LEU A 69 2.79 22.55 12.19
CA LEU A 69 2.67 21.10 12.16
C LEU A 69 3.54 20.50 13.27
N HIS A 70 3.25 19.26 13.64
CA HIS A 70 4.11 18.50 14.55
C HIS A 70 5.55 18.39 14.00
N ALA A 71 6.53 18.30 14.91
CA ALA A 71 7.91 17.94 14.56
C ALA A 71 8.00 16.48 14.08
N SER A 72 9.16 16.05 13.57
CA SER A 72 9.36 14.67 13.13
C SER A 72 9.06 13.65 14.25
N ILE A 73 8.36 12.57 13.89
CA ILE A 73 7.87 11.55 14.83
C ILE A 73 8.28 10.16 14.35
N PHE A 74 8.77 9.34 15.27
CA PHE A 74 9.05 7.93 15.06
C PHE A 74 7.96 7.07 15.69
N ASN A 75 7.42 6.11 14.94
CA ASN A 75 6.34 5.20 15.37
C ASN A 75 5.29 5.89 16.23
N PRO A 76 4.53 6.85 15.65
CA PRO A 76 3.50 7.57 16.39
C PRO A 76 2.51 6.60 17.01
N ASP A 77 2.08 6.89 18.23
CA ASP A 77 0.91 6.26 18.83
C ASP A 77 -0.38 6.73 18.13
N ASN A 78 -1.45 5.96 18.31
CA ASN A 78 -2.76 6.33 17.80
C ASN A 78 -3.22 7.68 18.37
N GLY A 79 -3.61 8.59 17.47
CA GLY A 79 -4.36 9.81 17.83
C GLY A 79 -3.55 11.11 17.86
N ILE A 80 -2.28 11.08 17.43
CA ILE A 80 -1.49 12.31 17.25
C ILE A 80 -1.94 13.01 15.97
N ASP A 81 -2.62 14.16 16.08
CA ASP A 81 -3.00 14.98 14.93
C ASP A 81 -1.75 15.55 14.24
N ILE A 82 -1.85 15.79 12.93
CA ILE A 82 -0.75 16.41 12.16
C ILE A 82 -0.41 17.83 12.65
N CYS A 83 -1.38 18.48 13.28
CA CYS A 83 -1.36 19.87 13.63
C CYS A 83 -1.26 20.08 15.15
N LEU A 84 -0.44 21.04 15.60
CA LEU A 84 -0.18 21.25 17.02
C LEU A 84 -1.29 22.06 17.72
N SER A 85 -1.90 23.01 17.02
CA SER A 85 -2.81 24.00 17.63
C SER A 85 -4.30 23.70 17.39
N GLU A 86 -4.62 22.81 16.45
CA GLU A 86 -6.00 22.53 16.03
C GLU A 86 -6.18 21.05 15.72
N ASN A 87 -7.38 20.50 15.97
CA ASN A 87 -7.71 19.15 15.53
C ASN A 87 -8.16 19.19 14.08
N THR A 88 -7.27 18.88 13.14
CA THR A 88 -7.59 18.81 11.72
C THR A 88 -8.37 17.54 11.37
N GLY A 89 -8.42 16.58 12.29
CA GLY A 89 -9.13 15.32 12.13
C GLY A 89 -8.35 14.27 11.34
N ALA A 90 -7.11 14.57 10.92
CA ALA A 90 -6.19 13.58 10.39
C ALA A 90 -4.99 13.42 11.32
N ARG A 91 -4.77 12.17 11.72
CA ARG A 91 -3.69 11.75 12.60
C ARG A 91 -2.59 11.07 11.81
N PHE A 92 -1.37 11.10 12.35
CA PHE A 92 -0.32 10.22 11.87
C PHE A 92 -0.76 8.76 11.96
N LEU A 93 -0.49 8.00 10.90
CA LEU A 93 -0.81 6.58 10.87
C LEU A 93 0.28 5.79 11.56
N THR A 94 -0.14 4.82 12.34
CA THR A 94 0.74 3.87 13.01
C THR A 94 1.33 2.87 12.00
N ALA A 95 2.44 2.22 12.38
CA ALA A 95 3.03 1.16 11.56
C ALA A 95 2.01 0.04 11.26
N SER A 96 1.14 -0.29 12.22
CA SER A 96 0.13 -1.33 12.05
C SER A 96 -0.97 -0.96 11.03
N GLU A 97 -1.40 0.30 10.99
CA GLU A 97 -2.36 0.80 9.99
C GLU A 97 -1.77 0.79 8.58
N LEU A 98 -0.47 1.07 8.47
CA LEU A 98 0.28 1.02 7.21
C LEU A 98 0.76 -0.39 6.83
N ARG A 99 0.45 -1.41 7.65
CA ARG A 99 0.94 -2.80 7.47
C ARG A 99 2.46 -2.86 7.30
N ALA A 100 3.15 -2.07 8.11
CA ALA A 100 4.59 -1.90 8.12
C ALA A 100 5.17 -2.37 9.46
N GLU A 101 6.49 -2.57 9.48
CA GLU A 101 7.23 -2.90 10.71
C GLU A 101 7.47 -1.65 11.54
N ASN A 102 8.00 -0.60 10.91
CA ASN A 102 8.18 0.72 11.52
C ASN A 102 7.77 1.83 10.53
N VAL A 103 7.42 2.99 11.07
CA VAL A 103 7.15 4.21 10.30
C VAL A 103 7.79 5.42 10.97
N TYR A 104 8.43 6.26 10.17
CA TYR A 104 9.04 7.51 10.61
C TYR A 104 8.60 8.67 9.71
N TYR A 105 8.23 9.79 10.32
CA TYR A 105 7.77 10.98 9.62
C TYR A 105 8.79 12.10 9.80
N GLU A 106 9.44 12.54 8.72
CA GLU A 106 10.21 13.78 8.69
C GLU A 106 9.29 14.92 8.25
N ILE A 107 9.24 16.00 9.01
CA ILE A 107 8.27 17.07 8.79
C ILE A 107 8.99 18.42 8.78
N ASN A 108 8.76 19.20 7.74
CA ASN A 108 8.98 20.63 7.82
C ASN A 108 7.73 21.28 8.40
N ALA A 109 7.83 21.67 9.67
CA ALA A 109 6.72 22.21 10.43
C ALA A 109 6.29 23.63 10.01
N SER A 110 7.02 24.27 9.09
CA SER A 110 6.77 25.65 8.67
C SER A 110 5.63 25.72 7.66
N CYS A 111 4.54 26.40 8.02
CA CYS A 111 3.39 26.58 7.12
C CYS A 111 3.67 27.40 5.85
N SER A 112 4.80 28.11 5.77
CA SER A 112 5.25 28.79 4.55
C SER A 112 5.67 27.83 3.43
N ASN A 113 6.17 26.63 3.78
CA ASN A 113 6.54 25.59 2.82
C ASN A 113 6.54 24.21 3.50
N PRO A 114 5.36 23.68 3.86
CA PRO A 114 5.28 22.45 4.62
C PRO A 114 5.46 21.25 3.71
N TRP A 115 6.20 20.26 4.20
CA TRP A 115 6.37 18.96 3.57
C TRP A 115 6.49 17.87 4.62
N ILE A 116 6.07 16.67 4.26
CA ILE A 116 6.20 15.48 5.10
C ILE A 116 6.82 14.37 4.26
N LYS A 117 7.94 13.81 4.72
CA LYS A 117 8.47 12.55 4.20
C LYS A 117 8.10 11.43 5.16
N VAL A 118 7.59 10.35 4.62
CA VAL A 118 7.18 9.17 5.37
C VAL A 118 8.10 8.02 4.98
N HIS A 119 8.85 7.53 5.93
CA HIS A 119 9.69 6.35 5.82
C HIS A 119 8.93 5.16 6.37
N VAL A 120 8.70 4.14 5.54
CA VAL A 120 7.95 2.94 5.91
C VAL A 120 8.84 1.71 5.78
N ASP A 121 9.19 1.08 6.90
CA ASP A 121 10.04 -0.10 6.96
C ASP A 121 9.22 -1.40 6.90
N GLY A 122 9.78 -2.44 6.27
CA GLY A 122 9.10 -3.74 6.14
C GLY A 122 7.94 -3.76 5.14
N HIS A 123 7.68 -2.64 4.45
CA HIS A 123 6.71 -2.55 3.37
C HIS A 123 7.34 -2.99 2.03
N PRO A 124 6.61 -3.67 1.12
CA PRO A 124 7.14 -4.01 -0.20
C PRO A 124 7.55 -2.75 -0.99
N LYS A 125 8.75 -2.81 -1.60
CA LYS A 125 9.25 -1.80 -2.55
C LYS A 125 8.62 -2.06 -3.92
N ASP A 126 8.02 -1.04 -4.50
CA ASP A 126 7.51 -0.99 -5.87
C ASP A 126 8.03 0.29 -6.55
N GLU A 127 7.98 0.34 -7.88
CA GLU A 127 8.50 1.45 -8.70
C GLU A 127 7.98 2.85 -8.27
N CYS A 128 6.82 2.90 -7.60
CA CYS A 128 6.19 4.14 -7.12
C CYS A 128 6.76 4.68 -5.80
N ASN A 129 7.63 3.91 -5.16
CA ASN A 129 8.08 4.06 -3.78
C ASN A 129 9.61 4.11 -3.67
N GLU A 130 10.29 4.06 -4.82
CA GLU A 130 11.70 4.33 -4.95
C GLU A 130 11.88 5.81 -5.27
N THR A 131 12.29 6.60 -4.28
CA THR A 131 12.70 7.97 -4.56
C THR A 131 14.05 7.96 -5.31
N PRO A 132 14.29 8.86 -6.28
CA PRO A 132 15.56 8.91 -7.03
C PRO A 132 16.78 9.31 -6.18
N ASP A 133 16.60 9.61 -4.90
CA ASP A 133 17.65 9.88 -3.91
C ASP A 133 17.96 8.61 -3.09
N ALA A 134 18.80 7.76 -3.69
CA ALA A 134 19.44 6.62 -3.05
C ALA A 134 20.34 7.07 -1.87
N SER A 135 19.79 7.21 -0.66
CA SER A 135 20.59 7.48 0.56
C SER A 135 19.98 7.04 1.90
N SER A 136 18.96 6.18 1.94
CA SER A 136 18.55 5.54 3.21
C SER A 136 18.19 4.07 2.98
N GLY A 137 18.88 3.18 3.68
CA GLY A 137 18.71 1.73 3.57
C GLY A 137 17.27 1.28 3.80
N ASN A 138 16.88 0.17 3.17
CA ASN A 138 15.63 -0.61 3.28
C ASN A 138 14.24 0.04 3.49
N SER A 139 14.13 1.36 3.62
CA SER A 139 12.89 2.11 3.86
C SER A 139 12.25 2.54 2.56
N ASN A 140 10.92 2.63 2.58
CA ASN A 140 10.09 3.14 1.50
C ASN A 140 9.75 4.61 1.77
N ASN A 141 10.00 5.51 0.82
CA ASN A 141 9.90 6.95 1.08
C ASN A 141 8.72 7.56 0.30
N PHE A 142 7.71 8.08 1.02
CA PHE A 142 6.60 8.84 0.42
C PHE A 142 6.74 10.32 0.77
N ILE A 143 6.56 11.23 -0.21
CA ILE A 143 6.66 12.67 0.03
C ILE A 143 5.29 13.33 -0.17
N ILE A 144 4.80 13.99 0.88
CA ILE A 144 3.58 14.79 0.89
C ILE A 144 4.00 16.26 0.89
N GLU A 145 3.68 16.98 -0.18
CA GLU A 145 3.86 18.43 -0.25
C GLU A 145 2.50 19.11 -0.46
N THR A 146 2.47 20.44 -0.45
CA THR A 146 1.25 21.22 -0.75
C THR A 146 0.90 21.17 -2.25
N ALA A 147 1.87 21.02 -3.14
CA ALA A 147 1.68 20.96 -4.60
C ALA A 147 1.11 19.62 -5.09
N GLY A 148 1.52 18.50 -4.47
CA GLY A 148 1.02 17.16 -4.77
C GLY A 148 1.44 16.15 -3.70
N LEU A 149 0.87 14.94 -3.73
CA LEU A 149 1.56 13.78 -3.18
C LEU A 149 2.56 13.37 -4.26
N LEU A 150 3.78 13.89 -4.19
CA LEU A 150 4.83 13.52 -5.15
C LEU A 150 5.27 12.10 -4.78
N SER A 151 4.70 11.12 -5.47
CA SER A 151 5.46 9.90 -5.76
C SER A 151 6.65 10.34 -6.60
N PRO A 152 7.84 9.79 -6.36
CA PRO A 152 8.93 9.92 -7.31
C PRO A 152 8.47 9.58 -8.73
N SER A 153 8.92 10.40 -9.67
CA SER A 153 8.53 10.45 -11.08
C SER A 153 8.29 9.08 -11.70
N GLY A 154 7.04 8.76 -12.03
CA GLY A 154 6.71 7.54 -12.81
C GLY A 154 5.52 6.72 -12.34
N CYS A 155 4.84 7.14 -11.26
CA CYS A 155 3.51 6.68 -10.86
C CYS A 155 2.60 7.87 -10.49
#